data_AF-A0AAW3MZ61-F1
#
_entry.id   AF-A0AAW3MZ61-F1
#
_cell.length_a   1.000
_cell.length_b   1.000
_cell.length_c   1.000
_cell.angle_alpha   90.00
_cell.angle_beta   90.00
_cell.angle_gamma   90.00
#
_symmetry.space_group_name_H-M   'P 1'
#
loop_
_entity.id
_entity.type
_entity.pdbx_description
1 polymer ?
#
loop_
_entity_poly.entity_id
_entity_poly.type
_entity_poly.pdbx_seq_one_letter_code
_entity_poly.pdbx_strand_id
1 'polypeptide(L)'
;MWPTDEGMRGQWEYYRRYMEEGPDALPEPEILLPIERKRESFRMGAQLCWFWAGPMLGQAIFLAPLTVPGSLLRWFIMHVTRRLPRWPQHVVDACPISPDDKYAFKPAQSLNVSLDLAFIVTASVLALDATLIYWFVSWLSQPGYH
;
A
#
# COMPACT_ATOMS: atom_id res chain seq x y z
N MET A 1 -8.23 6.07 -8.45
CA MET A 1 -8.67 4.67 -8.28
C MET A 1 -9.89 4.51 -7.36
N TRP A 2 -11.06 5.03 -7.70
CA TRP A 2 -11.56 6.29 -7.10
C TRP A 2 -12.94 6.12 -6.42
N PRO A 3 -13.33 7.00 -5.46
CA PRO A 3 -14.59 7.00 -4.69
C PRO A 3 -15.86 7.52 -5.43
N THR A 4 -15.87 7.54 -6.77
CA THR A 4 -17.06 7.93 -7.56
C THR A 4 -17.49 6.79 -8.46
N ASP A 5 -18.78 6.76 -8.82
CA ASP A 5 -19.35 5.71 -9.68
C ASP A 5 -18.66 5.61 -11.04
N GLU A 6 -18.20 6.72 -11.60
CA GLU A 6 -17.43 6.73 -12.85
C GLU A 6 -16.04 6.11 -12.68
N GLY A 7 -15.35 6.40 -11.57
CA GLY A 7 -14.06 5.81 -11.28
C GLY A 7 -14.12 4.30 -11.04
N MET A 8 -15.16 3.83 -10.33
CA MET A 8 -15.40 2.40 -10.13
C MET A 8 -15.75 1.69 -11.44
N ARG A 9 -16.60 2.31 -12.28
CA ARG A 9 -16.95 1.76 -13.60
C ARG A 9 -15.75 1.71 -14.54
N GLY A 10 -14.91 2.75 -14.56
CA GLY A 10 -13.70 2.77 -15.37
C GLY A 10 -12.71 1.67 -14.95
N GLN A 11 -12.57 1.41 -13.66
CA GLN A 11 -11.72 0.33 -13.17
C GLN A 11 -12.28 -1.06 -13.52
N TRP A 12 -13.60 -1.25 -13.42
CA TRP A 12 -14.25 -2.48 -13.89
C TRP A 12 -14.07 -2.67 -15.41
N GLU A 13 -14.25 -1.62 -16.20
CA GLU A 13 -14.08 -1.67 -17.64
C GLU A 13 -12.63 -2.01 -18.02
N TYR A 14 -11.64 -1.52 -17.27
CA TYR A 14 -10.24 -1.91 -17.42
C TYR A 14 -10.06 -3.43 -17.23
N TYR A 15 -10.58 -4.01 -16.16
CA TYR A 15 -10.47 -5.46 -15.93
C TYR A 15 -11.23 -6.28 -16.97
N ARG A 16 -12.43 -5.85 -17.36
CA ARG A 16 -13.20 -6.50 -18.42
C ARG A 16 -12.41 -6.52 -19.73
N ARG A 17 -11.88 -5.36 -20.16
CA ARG A 17 -11.04 -5.25 -21.37
C ARG A 17 -9.80 -6.13 -21.28
N TYR A 18 -9.14 -6.20 -20.12
CA TYR A 18 -8.00 -7.10 -19.94
C TYR A 18 -8.36 -8.56 -20.21
N MET A 19 -9.50 -9.02 -19.70
CA MET A 19 -9.93 -10.41 -19.84
C MET A 19 -10.46 -10.74 -21.23
N GLU A 20 -11.14 -9.80 -21.89
CA GLU A 20 -11.80 -10.03 -23.18
C GLU A 20 -10.95 -9.64 -24.40
N GLU A 21 -10.23 -8.52 -24.30
CA GLU A 21 -9.48 -7.91 -25.41
C GLU A 21 -7.96 -8.08 -25.25
N GLY A 22 -7.51 -8.54 -24.07
CA GLY A 22 -6.10 -8.76 -23.75
C GLY A 22 -5.34 -7.49 -23.34
N PRO A 23 -4.04 -7.61 -23.03
CA PRO A 23 -3.21 -6.52 -22.52
C PRO A 23 -2.88 -5.43 -23.56
N ASP A 24 -3.00 -5.72 -24.85
CA ASP A 24 -2.61 -4.79 -25.91
C ASP A 24 -3.61 -3.66 -26.10
N ALA A 25 -4.90 -3.93 -25.87
CA ALA A 25 -5.99 -2.97 -25.99
C ALA A 25 -6.10 -2.02 -24.77
N LEU A 26 -5.31 -2.24 -23.73
CA LEU A 26 -5.40 -1.46 -22.49
C LEU A 26 -4.49 -0.23 -22.50
N PRO A 27 -4.95 0.86 -21.87
CA PRO A 27 -4.05 1.93 -21.49
C PRO A 27 -3.00 1.40 -20.51
N GLU A 28 -1.85 2.05 -20.51
CA GLU A 28 -0.77 1.71 -19.62
C GLU A 28 -1.19 1.82 -18.14
N PRO A 29 -0.78 0.88 -17.27
CA PRO A 29 -1.05 0.99 -15.85
C PRO A 29 -0.44 2.27 -15.26
N GLU A 30 -1.20 2.93 -14.39
CA GLU A 30 -0.76 4.16 -13.71
C GLU A 30 0.46 3.93 -12.81
N ILE A 31 0.69 2.70 -12.33
CA ILE A 31 1.80 2.38 -11.44
C ILE A 31 2.43 1.05 -11.87
N LEU A 32 3.71 1.11 -12.26
CA LEU A 32 4.56 -0.06 -12.45
C LEU A 32 5.52 -0.20 -11.27
N LEU A 33 5.39 -1.29 -10.51
CA LEU A 33 6.19 -1.52 -9.31
C LEU A 33 7.60 -2.06 -9.67
N PRO A 34 8.70 -1.44 -9.21
CA PRO A 34 10.08 -1.90 -9.43
C PRO A 34 10.47 -3.10 -8.53
N ILE A 35 9.64 -4.13 -8.52
CA ILE A 35 9.85 -5.31 -7.65
C ILE A 35 10.47 -6.50 -8.39
N GLU A 36 10.60 -6.41 -9.72
CA GLU A 36 11.24 -7.45 -10.49
C GLU A 36 12.72 -7.55 -10.06
N ARG A 37 13.05 -8.62 -9.33
CA ARG A 37 14.41 -8.93 -8.84
C ARG A 37 14.92 -8.06 -7.68
N LYS A 38 14.11 -7.12 -7.18
CA LYS A 38 14.50 -6.23 -6.07
C LYS A 38 13.56 -6.39 -4.88
N ARG A 39 14.13 -6.33 -3.68
CA ARG A 39 13.32 -6.21 -2.47
C ARG A 39 12.75 -4.81 -2.40
N GLU A 40 11.48 -4.75 -2.04
CA GLU A 40 10.77 -3.52 -1.73
C GLU A 40 11.46 -2.79 -0.56
N SER A 41 11.71 -1.50 -0.69
CA SER A 41 12.20 -0.68 0.41
C SER A 41 11.08 -0.38 1.40
N PHE A 42 11.43 -0.10 2.67
CA PHE A 42 10.43 0.30 3.68
C PHE A 42 9.56 1.46 3.18
N ARG A 43 10.20 2.48 2.61
CA ARG A 43 9.52 3.68 2.09
C ARG A 43 8.50 3.33 1.02
N MET A 44 8.88 2.49 0.05
CA MET A 44 7.98 2.07 -1.02
C MET A 44 6.76 1.33 -0.46
N GLY A 45 6.98 0.40 0.49
CA GLY A 45 5.88 -0.33 1.11
C GLY A 45 4.97 0.52 1.97
N ALA A 46 5.53 1.47 2.71
CA ALA A 46 4.74 2.43 3.45
C ALA A 46 3.90 3.32 2.51
N GLN A 47 4.48 3.77 1.40
CA GLN A 47 3.76 4.56 0.40
C GLN A 47 2.64 3.76 -0.27
N LEU A 48 2.86 2.47 -0.54
CA LEU A 48 1.81 1.59 -1.07
C LEU A 48 0.70 1.39 -0.04
N CYS A 49 1.02 1.03 1.20
CA CYS A 49 0.01 0.89 2.27
C CYS A 49 -0.82 2.16 2.44
N TRP A 50 -0.20 3.33 2.30
CA TRP A 50 -0.91 4.61 2.33
C TRP A 50 -1.75 4.88 1.08
N PHE A 51 -1.22 4.58 -0.10
CA PHE A 51 -1.93 4.71 -1.37
C PHE A 51 -3.21 3.86 -1.40
N TRP A 52 -3.14 2.64 -0.86
CA TRP A 52 -4.29 1.73 -0.74
C TRP A 52 -5.33 2.19 0.30
N ALA A 53 -4.93 2.99 1.30
CA ALA A 53 -5.83 3.52 2.32
C ALA A 53 -6.81 4.58 1.79
N GLY A 54 -6.59 5.05 0.56
CA GLY A 54 -7.52 5.86 -0.19
C GLY A 54 -6.92 7.19 -0.67
N PRO A 55 -7.44 7.74 -1.79
CA PRO A 55 -6.98 9.01 -2.33
C PRO A 55 -7.42 10.23 -1.50
N MET A 56 -8.42 10.06 -0.62
CA MET A 56 -8.90 11.12 0.26
C MET A 56 -8.11 11.16 1.57
N LEU A 57 -7.50 12.32 1.85
CA LEU A 57 -6.77 12.60 3.09
C LEU A 57 -7.58 12.20 4.34
N GLY A 58 -8.90 12.38 4.34
CA GLY A 58 -9.77 12.01 5.46
C GLY A 58 -9.79 10.52 5.78
N GLN A 59 -9.98 9.65 4.78
CA GLN A 59 -10.02 8.18 4.97
C GLN A 59 -8.64 7.64 5.38
N ALA A 60 -7.58 8.18 4.76
CA ALA A 60 -6.22 7.80 5.07
C ALA A 60 -5.82 8.14 6.53
N ILE A 61 -6.32 9.25 7.08
CA ILE A 61 -6.13 9.63 8.49
C ILE A 61 -6.79 8.62 9.44
N PHE A 62 -8.04 8.24 9.18
CA PHE A 62 -8.75 7.25 10.01
C PHE A 62 -8.10 5.86 9.95
N LEU A 63 -7.55 5.49 8.80
CA LEU A 63 -6.87 4.21 8.61
C LEU A 63 -5.38 4.26 8.98
N ALA A 64 -4.83 5.43 9.33
CA ALA A 64 -3.43 5.60 9.71
C ALA A 64 -2.96 4.64 10.82
N PRO A 65 -3.76 4.42 11.90
CA PRO A 65 -3.43 3.44 12.93
C PRO A 65 -3.36 1.99 12.43
N LEU A 66 -3.92 1.67 11.26
CA LEU A 66 -3.82 0.35 10.63
C LEU A 66 -2.70 0.28 9.59
N THR A 67 -2.52 1.35 8.80
CA THR A 67 -1.57 1.38 7.68
C THR A 67 -0.13 1.46 8.17
N VAL A 68 0.15 2.16 9.27
CA VAL A 68 1.51 2.25 9.84
C VAL A 68 1.98 0.90 10.40
N PRO A 69 1.22 0.20 11.28
CA PRO A 69 1.58 -1.16 11.68
C PRO A 69 1.64 -2.14 10.50
N GLY A 70 0.72 -2.01 9.54
CA GLY A 70 0.73 -2.83 8.32
C GLY A 70 2.02 -2.65 7.50
N SER A 71 2.51 -1.40 7.39
CA SER A 71 3.77 -1.08 6.71
C SER A 71 4.97 -1.68 7.43
N LEU A 72 4.99 -1.60 8.76
CA LEU A 72 6.03 -2.20 9.60
C LEU A 72 6.03 -3.73 9.51
N LEU A 73 4.84 -4.34 9.57
CA LEU A 73 4.67 -5.79 9.43
C LEU A 73 5.13 -6.27 8.05
N ARG A 74 4.72 -5.59 6.98
CA ARG A 74 5.13 -5.90 5.61
C ARG A 74 6.65 -5.86 5.48
N TRP A 75 7.28 -4.81 6.00
CA TRP A 75 8.73 -4.67 6.02
C TRP A 75 9.40 -5.79 6.82
N PHE A 76 8.89 -6.09 8.01
CA PHE A 76 9.39 -7.17 8.85
C PHE A 76 9.31 -8.52 8.14
N ILE A 77 8.17 -8.87 7.55
CA ILE A 77 7.97 -10.11 6.79
C ILE A 77 8.97 -10.19 5.63
N MET A 78 9.16 -9.10 4.88
CA MET A 78 10.13 -9.06 3.77
C MET A 78 11.57 -9.26 4.25
N HIS A 79 11.92 -8.71 5.42
CA HIS A 79 13.24 -8.87 6.03
C HIS A 79 13.48 -10.27 6.61
N VAL A 80 12.47 -10.88 7.24
CA VAL A 80 12.56 -12.21 7.85
C VAL A 80 12.56 -13.30 6.78
N THR A 81 11.63 -13.22 5.82
CA THR A 81 11.46 -14.25 4.79
C THR A 81 12.72 -14.39 3.95
N ARG A 82 13.46 -13.28 3.71
CA ARG A 82 14.68 -13.17 2.86
C ARG A 82 14.58 -13.78 1.46
N ARG A 83 13.49 -14.44 1.10
CA ARG A 83 13.21 -14.96 -0.23
C ARG A 83 12.56 -13.85 -1.03
N LEU A 84 13.07 -13.66 -2.24
CA LEU A 84 12.43 -12.80 -3.20
C LEU A 84 11.31 -13.60 -3.88
N PRO A 85 10.10 -13.04 -4.06
CA PRO A 85 9.10 -13.69 -4.88
C PRO A 85 9.66 -13.82 -6.31
N ARG A 86 9.78 -15.07 -6.76
CA ARG A 86 10.18 -15.41 -8.12
C ARG A 86 9.13 -16.35 -8.67
N TRP A 87 8.75 -16.15 -9.92
CA TRP A 87 7.94 -17.13 -10.63
C TRP A 87 8.72 -18.45 -10.73
N PRO A 88 8.04 -19.60 -10.56
CA PRO A 88 8.67 -20.90 -10.76
C PRO A 88 9.06 -21.05 -12.24
N GLN A 89 10.11 -21.82 -12.51
CA GLN A 89 10.75 -21.86 -13.83
C GLN A 89 9.76 -22.23 -14.95
N HIS A 90 8.84 -23.17 -14.72
CA HIS A 90 7.83 -23.55 -15.70
C HIS A 90 6.91 -22.40 -16.14
N VAL A 91 6.65 -21.40 -15.28
CA VAL A 91 5.87 -20.20 -15.65
C VAL A 91 6.72 -19.26 -16.50
N VAL A 92 8.00 -19.10 -16.16
CA VAL A 92 8.94 -18.28 -16.93
C VAL A 92 9.11 -18.86 -18.33
N ASP A 93 9.23 -20.18 -18.44
CA ASP A 93 9.38 -20.88 -19.71
C ASP A 93 8.08 -20.83 -20.55
N ALA A 94 6.91 -20.86 -19.90
CA ALA A 94 5.62 -20.74 -20.57
C ALA A 94 5.28 -19.31 -21.02
N CYS A 95 5.94 -18.29 -20.46
CA CYS A 95 5.69 -16.87 -20.74
C CYS A 95 7.00 -16.12 -21.02
N PRO A 96 7.68 -16.39 -22.16
CA PRO A 96 8.87 -15.66 -22.54
C PRO A 96 8.55 -14.18 -22.82
N ILE A 97 9.38 -13.29 -22.30
CA ILE A 97 9.26 -11.84 -22.52
C ILE A 97 9.65 -11.54 -23.97
N SER A 98 8.74 -10.91 -24.72
CA SER A 98 9.02 -10.49 -26.10
C SER A 98 10.08 -9.39 -26.12
N PRO A 99 11.02 -9.37 -27.09
CA PRO A 99 11.95 -8.26 -27.28
C PRO A 99 11.24 -6.91 -27.47
N ASP A 100 10.02 -6.94 -28.03
CA ASP A 100 9.18 -5.76 -28.28
C ASP A 100 8.19 -5.47 -27.13
N ASP A 101 8.36 -6.09 -25.96
CA ASP A 101 7.46 -5.86 -24.83
C ASP A 101 7.60 -4.43 -24.28
N LYS A 102 6.53 -3.65 -24.44
CA LYS A 102 6.41 -2.27 -23.98
C LYS A 102 6.59 -2.10 -22.46
N TYR A 103 6.46 -3.17 -21.69
CA TYR A 103 6.58 -3.16 -20.22
C TYR A 103 7.95 -3.63 -19.71
N ALA A 104 8.79 -4.29 -20.52
CA ALA A 104 10.05 -4.87 -20.07
C ALA A 104 11.11 -3.85 -19.65
N PHE A 105 11.02 -2.60 -20.12
CA PHE A 105 12.07 -1.58 -19.96
C PHE A 105 11.62 -0.28 -19.29
N LYS A 106 10.39 -0.20 -18.78
CA LYS A 106 9.89 1.08 -18.27
C LYS A 106 10.48 1.43 -16.91
N PRO A 107 10.99 2.66 -16.73
CA PRO A 107 11.47 3.12 -15.44
C PRO A 107 10.29 3.18 -14.48
N ALA A 108 10.49 2.67 -13.27
CA ALA A 108 9.43 2.66 -12.28
C ALA A 108 8.97 4.08 -11.94
N GLN A 109 7.66 4.24 -11.93
CA GLN A 109 7.02 5.46 -11.49
C GLN A 109 7.14 5.57 -9.97
N SER A 110 7.67 6.69 -9.49
CA SER A 110 7.75 6.94 -8.05
C SER A 110 6.36 7.25 -7.51
N LEU A 111 5.95 6.55 -6.45
CA LEU A 111 4.78 6.96 -5.67
C LEU A 111 5.10 8.30 -4.98
N ASN A 112 4.50 9.39 -5.45
CA ASN A 112 4.59 10.70 -4.80
C ASN A 112 3.56 10.81 -3.67
N VAL A 113 3.78 10.02 -2.62
CA VAL A 113 2.96 10.04 -1.40
C VAL A 113 3.82 10.50 -0.24
N SER A 114 3.39 11.58 0.45
CA SER A 114 4.06 12.09 1.65
C SER A 114 3.75 11.19 2.84
N LEU A 115 4.80 10.57 3.38
CA LEU A 115 4.70 9.75 4.58
C LEU A 115 4.66 10.59 5.87
N ASP A 116 5.10 11.84 5.81
CA ASP A 116 5.23 12.70 6.99
C ASP A 116 3.86 12.92 7.64
N LEU A 117 2.83 13.17 6.82
CA LEU A 117 1.47 13.32 7.32
C LEU A 117 0.97 12.04 8.01
N ALA A 118 1.22 10.88 7.42
CA ALA A 118 0.82 9.58 7.97
C ALA A 118 1.42 9.34 9.36
N PHE A 119 2.73 9.59 9.49
CA PHE A 119 3.44 9.39 10.75
C PHE A 119 3.04 10.44 11.80
N ILE A 120 2.88 11.71 11.42
CA ILE A 120 2.44 12.78 12.33
C ILE A 120 1.06 12.48 12.90
N VAL A 121 0.11 12.11 12.03
CA VAL A 121 -1.26 11.75 12.42
C VAL A 121 -1.24 10.56 13.38
N THR A 122 -0.53 9.49 13.02
CA THR A 122 -0.45 8.29 13.86
C THR A 122 0.17 8.57 15.21
N ALA A 123 1.27 9.33 15.25
CA ALA A 123 1.92 9.72 16.51
C ALA A 123 1.01 10.59 17.38
N SER A 124 0.24 11.49 16.76
CA SER A 124 -0.72 12.35 17.46
C SER A 124 -1.87 11.56 18.08
N VAL A 125 -2.42 10.57 17.36
CA VAL A 125 -3.46 9.67 17.86
C VAL A 125 -2.93 8.84 19.03
N LEU A 126 -1.75 8.23 18.90
CA LEU A 126 -1.14 7.43 19.97
C LEU A 126 -0.84 8.27 21.22
N ALA A 127 -0.39 9.51 21.05
CA ALA A 127 -0.17 10.42 22.16
C ALA A 127 -1.49 10.77 22.87
N LEU A 128 -2.55 11.07 22.11
CA LEU A 128 -3.88 11.33 22.66
C LEU A 128 -4.41 10.13 23.43
N ASP A 129 -4.34 8.92 22.86
CA ASP A 129 -4.75 7.68 23.52
C ASP A 129 -3.98 7.46 24.84
N ALA A 130 -2.66 7.63 24.81
CA ALA A 130 -1.82 7.50 26.02
C ALA A 130 -2.21 8.52 27.10
N THR A 131 -2.49 9.77 26.73
CA THR A 131 -2.93 10.79 27.69
C THR A 131 -4.31 10.49 28.28
N LEU A 132 -5.25 10.00 27.47
CA LEU A 132 -6.59 9.62 27.93
C LEU A 132 -6.55 8.41 28.85
N ILE A 133 -5.74 7.40 28.51
CA ILE A 133 -5.53 6.21 29.36
C ILE A 133 -4.90 6.62 30.69
N TYR A 134 -3.85 7.44 30.65
CA TYR A 134 -3.22 7.95 31.87
C TYR A 134 -4.22 8.69 32.74
N TRP A 135 -5.00 9.60 32.15
CA TRP A 135 -6.03 10.35 32.86
C TRP A 135 -7.08 9.42 33.48
N PHE A 136 -7.60 8.45 32.71
CA PHE A 136 -8.59 7.48 33.19
C PHE A 136 -8.06 6.61 34.33
N VAL A 137 -6.83 6.10 34.21
CA VAL A 137 -6.17 5.31 35.26
C VAL A 137 -5.95 6.16 36.52
N SER A 138 -5.54 7.42 36.36
CA SER A 138 -5.35 8.36 37.49
C SER A 138 -6.66 8.75 38.19
N TRP A 139 -7.77 8.72 37.46
CA TRP A 139 -9.11 8.95 38.00
C TRP A 139 -9.61 7.74 38.78
N LEU A 140 -9.39 6.52 38.27
CA LEU A 140 -9.72 5.27 38.98
C LEU A 140 -8.92 5.07 40.27
N SER A 141 -7.70 5.61 40.36
CA SER A 141 -6.85 5.48 41.54
C SER A 141 -7.16 6.49 42.66
N GLN A 142 -8.14 7.38 42.49
CA GLN A 142 -8.53 8.32 43.54
C GLN A 142 -9.21 7.58 44.71
N PRO A 143 -8.82 7.87 45.97
CA PRO A 143 -9.45 7.26 47.14
C PRO A 143 -10.91 7.73 47.26
N GLY A 144 -11.84 6.86 46.89
CA GLY A 144 -13.28 7.15 46.84
C GLY A 144 -14.10 6.36 45.81
N TYR A 145 -13.44 5.60 44.92
CA TYR A 145 -14.07 4.73 43.90
C TYR A 145 -14.04 3.22 44.24
N HIS A 146 -13.81 2.88 45.51
CA HIS A 146 -13.96 1.53 46.06
C HIS A 146 -15.19 1.42 46.96
#